data_AF-A0AB74NAC1-F1
#
_entry.id   AF-A0AB74NAC1-F1
#
_cell.length_a   1.000
_cell.length_b   1.000
_cell.length_c   1.000
_cell.angle_alpha   90.00
_cell.angle_beta   90.00
_cell.angle_gamma   90.00
#
_symmetry.space_group_name_H-M   'P 1'
#
loop_
_entity.id
_entity.type
_entity.pdbx_description
1 polymer ?
#
loop_
_entity_poly.entity_id
_entity_poly.type
_entity_poly.pdbx_seq_one_letter_code
_entity_poly.pdbx_strand_id
1 'polypeptide(L)'
;MMNKENPLNKYHTGKFEKQRQDYPGLQSKMTPVPDTGESSYQGANKLTGKKAFVTGGDSGIGRAAVIAYAREGADVAINYHPDEEVDAHEVKKIVEEAGRKCILLPGDLRKEGFAKEVVKKAYNELGGLDILVLNAGLQQYQFDIQKLPAEQLRDTFEVNVFSVVFAIQEALNYLKAGASIILTSSIQGVKPSAHLVDYAMTKSSLISLTKSLAAQLGEKGIRINAIAPGPIWTALQISGGQPQESIPEFGQNQPLGRAGQPAELASAYVLLASDEASYTTGQVYGITGGAPIN
;
A
#
# COMPACT_ATOMS: atom_id res chain seq x y z
N MET A 1 27.01 -8.40 17.01
CA MET A 1 26.28 -7.23 17.54
C MET A 1 25.58 -6.57 16.37
N MET A 2 24.25 -6.45 16.37
CA MET A 2 23.57 -5.62 15.36
C MET A 2 24.01 -4.17 15.57
N ASN A 3 24.62 -3.55 14.56
CA ASN A 3 24.93 -2.12 14.61
C ASN A 3 23.60 -1.37 14.80
N LYS A 4 23.49 -0.60 15.88
CA LYS A 4 22.34 0.28 16.08
C LYS A 4 22.42 1.41 15.07
N GLU A 5 21.56 1.39 14.06
CA GLU A 5 21.43 2.48 13.10
C GLU A 5 20.55 3.59 13.66
N ASN A 6 20.96 4.85 13.47
CA ASN A 6 20.15 6.00 13.85
C ASN A 6 19.04 6.22 12.80
N PRO A 7 17.75 6.19 13.18
CA PRO A 7 16.65 6.32 12.22
C PRO A 7 16.63 7.68 11.50
N LEU A 8 17.27 8.72 12.06
CA LEU A 8 17.34 10.05 11.45
C LEU A 8 18.13 10.07 10.14
N ASN A 9 19.16 9.22 10.01
CA ASN A 9 20.08 9.22 8.86
C ASN A 9 20.21 7.86 8.16
N LYS A 10 19.29 6.92 8.46
CA LYS A 10 19.26 5.60 7.84
C LYS A 10 18.95 5.64 6.34
N TYR A 11 18.10 6.59 5.92
CA TYR A 11 17.68 6.76 4.53
C TYR A 11 17.97 8.19 4.05
N HIS A 12 17.64 8.49 2.80
CA HIS A 12 17.83 9.81 2.19
C HIS A 12 17.26 10.94 3.07
N THR A 13 18.11 11.91 3.40
CA THR A 13 17.79 13.09 4.23
C THR A 13 17.92 14.40 3.47
N GLY A 14 18.50 14.36 2.26
CA GLY A 14 18.66 15.54 1.43
C GLY A 14 17.35 15.98 0.79
N LYS A 15 17.42 17.08 0.04
CA LYS A 15 16.31 17.50 -0.81
C LYS A 15 16.11 16.51 -1.95
N PHE A 16 14.87 16.39 -2.41
CA PHE A 16 14.55 15.65 -3.63
C PHE A 16 14.58 16.60 -4.84
N GLU A 17 14.90 16.05 -6.02
CA GLU A 17 14.78 16.81 -7.26
C GLU A 17 13.32 16.87 -7.70
N LYS A 18 12.91 17.98 -8.34
CA LYS A 18 11.62 18.04 -9.03
C LYS A 18 11.64 17.08 -10.21
N GLN A 19 10.67 16.19 -10.30
CA GLN A 19 10.72 15.04 -11.21
C GLN A 19 9.33 14.54 -11.57
N ARG A 20 8.52 15.40 -12.20
CA ARG A 20 7.15 15.06 -12.58
C ARG A 20 7.12 13.84 -13.52
N GLN A 21 6.20 12.92 -13.25
CA GLN A 21 5.74 11.92 -14.19
C GLN A 21 4.22 12.05 -14.39
N ASP A 22 3.67 11.43 -15.43
CA ASP A 22 2.23 11.26 -15.54
C ASP A 22 1.78 10.06 -14.68
N TYR A 23 0.54 10.09 -14.19
CA TYR A 23 -0.05 8.99 -13.45
C TYR A 23 -0.10 7.71 -14.32
N PRO A 24 0.24 6.53 -13.78
CA PRO A 24 0.55 6.25 -12.36
C PRO A 24 2.00 6.55 -11.94
N GLY A 25 2.91 6.67 -12.91
CA GLY A 25 4.34 6.90 -12.70
C GLY A 25 5.10 5.60 -12.50
N LEU A 26 6.39 5.61 -12.82
CA LEU A 26 7.28 4.47 -12.64
C LEU A 26 8.31 4.77 -11.57
N GLN A 27 8.40 3.92 -10.55
CA GLN A 27 9.38 4.08 -9.47
C GLN A 27 10.81 3.89 -9.96
N SER A 28 11.02 3.05 -10.98
CA SER A 28 12.32 2.84 -11.63
C SER A 28 12.87 4.11 -12.30
N LYS A 29 12.01 5.11 -12.57
CA LYS A 29 12.38 6.40 -13.16
C LYS A 29 12.53 7.53 -12.12
N MET A 30 12.37 7.23 -10.84
CA MET A 30 12.54 8.22 -9.78
C MET A 30 14.02 8.41 -9.41
N THR A 31 14.33 9.58 -8.86
CA THR A 31 15.65 9.98 -8.39
C THR A 31 15.56 10.54 -6.96
N PRO A 32 16.01 9.81 -5.93
CA PRO A 32 16.45 8.42 -5.99
C PRO A 32 15.27 7.46 -6.24
N VAL A 33 15.56 6.27 -6.73
CA VAL A 33 14.58 5.16 -6.74
C VAL A 33 14.22 4.83 -5.28
N PRO A 34 12.92 4.67 -4.94
CA PRO A 34 12.51 4.28 -3.60
C PRO A 34 13.15 2.95 -3.14
N ASP A 35 13.61 2.90 -1.90
CA ASP A 35 14.05 1.65 -1.28
C ASP A 35 12.80 0.88 -0.81
N THR A 36 12.54 -0.27 -1.44
CA THR A 36 11.40 -1.13 -1.11
C THR A 36 11.81 -2.39 -0.33
N GLY A 37 13.06 -2.43 0.16
CA GLY A 37 13.58 -3.52 0.96
C GLY A 37 14.26 -4.61 0.15
N GLU A 38 14.53 -4.38 -1.14
CA GLU A 38 15.14 -5.34 -2.06
C GLU A 38 16.44 -5.94 -1.53
N SER A 39 17.25 -5.19 -0.79
CA SER A 39 18.50 -5.69 -0.22
C SER A 39 18.44 -5.84 1.31
N SER A 40 17.53 -5.14 1.98
CA SER A 40 17.56 -4.95 3.43
C SER A 40 16.56 -5.81 4.21
N TYR A 41 15.41 -6.19 3.64
CA TYR A 41 14.42 -7.00 4.36
C TYR A 41 14.88 -8.45 4.50
N GLN A 42 14.92 -8.99 5.71
CA GLN A 42 15.25 -10.39 5.96
C GLN A 42 14.04 -11.09 6.57
N GLY A 43 13.60 -12.18 5.93
CA GLY A 43 12.46 -12.96 6.39
C GLY A 43 12.79 -13.84 7.59
N ALA A 44 11.75 -14.16 8.37
CA ALA A 44 11.80 -15.08 9.51
C ALA A 44 10.74 -16.19 9.40
N ASN A 45 10.29 -16.50 8.18
CA ASN A 45 9.30 -17.52 7.85
C ASN A 45 7.91 -17.33 8.49
N LYS A 46 7.54 -16.08 8.81
CA LYS A 46 6.30 -15.75 9.53
C LYS A 46 5.01 -16.00 8.73
N LEU A 47 5.12 -16.13 7.42
CA LEU A 47 3.99 -16.29 6.49
C LEU A 47 4.13 -17.55 5.64
N THR A 48 4.87 -18.54 6.13
CA THR A 48 5.13 -19.80 5.41
C THR A 48 3.84 -20.44 4.90
N GLY A 49 3.76 -20.62 3.59
CA GLY A 49 2.63 -21.27 2.93
C GLY A 49 1.38 -20.40 2.73
N LYS A 50 1.35 -19.17 3.26
CA LYS A 50 0.22 -18.25 3.06
C LYS A 50 0.13 -17.80 1.60
N LYS A 51 -1.08 -17.46 1.17
CA LYS A 51 -1.39 -16.93 -0.17
C LYS A 51 -1.85 -15.47 -0.06
N ALA A 52 -1.07 -14.56 -0.64
CA ALA A 52 -1.31 -13.12 -0.54
C ALA A 52 -1.71 -12.50 -1.87
N PHE A 53 -2.73 -11.65 -1.86
CA PHE A 53 -3.06 -10.76 -2.98
C PHE A 53 -2.85 -9.30 -2.57
N VAL A 54 -2.10 -8.54 -3.36
CA VAL A 54 -1.75 -7.13 -3.11
C VAL A 54 -2.10 -6.27 -4.31
N THR A 55 -2.96 -5.25 -4.14
CA THR A 55 -3.18 -4.23 -5.18
C THR A 55 -2.12 -3.12 -5.10
N GLY A 56 -1.65 -2.62 -6.24
CA GLY A 56 -0.51 -1.69 -6.31
C GLY A 56 0.77 -2.34 -5.80
N GLY A 57 0.99 -3.61 -6.13
CA GLY A 57 2.13 -4.40 -5.66
C GLY A 57 3.40 -4.26 -6.50
N ASP A 58 3.32 -3.53 -7.61
CA ASP A 58 4.40 -3.23 -8.56
C ASP A 58 5.44 -2.23 -8.00
N SER A 59 5.00 -1.27 -7.17
CA SER A 59 5.83 -0.16 -6.72
C SER A 59 5.51 0.28 -5.29
N GLY A 60 6.41 1.11 -4.73
CA GLY A 60 6.22 1.77 -3.46
C GLY A 60 5.91 0.82 -2.29
N ILE A 61 4.91 1.19 -1.50
CA ILE A 61 4.53 0.50 -0.26
C ILE A 61 4.05 -0.93 -0.54
N GLY A 62 3.26 -1.13 -1.59
CA GLY A 62 2.77 -2.45 -1.97
C GLY A 62 3.92 -3.37 -2.39
N ARG A 63 4.87 -2.87 -3.18
CA ARG A 63 6.10 -3.61 -3.52
C ARG A 63 6.89 -4.03 -2.29
N ALA A 64 7.05 -3.14 -1.31
CA ALA A 64 7.72 -3.48 -0.06
C ALA A 64 7.00 -4.59 0.73
N ALA A 65 5.66 -4.55 0.77
CA ALA A 65 4.87 -5.63 1.37
C ALA A 65 5.03 -6.95 0.61
N VAL A 66 5.02 -6.92 -0.73
CA VAL A 66 5.19 -8.10 -1.61
C VAL A 66 6.56 -8.76 -1.39
N ILE A 67 7.64 -7.97 -1.38
CA ILE A 67 9.00 -8.47 -1.13
C ILE A 67 9.08 -9.12 0.24
N ALA A 68 8.55 -8.46 1.26
CA ALA A 68 8.55 -8.99 2.62
C ALA A 68 7.73 -10.28 2.73
N TYR A 69 6.53 -10.32 2.14
CA TYR A 69 5.69 -11.52 2.16
C TYR A 69 6.36 -12.72 1.50
N ALA A 70 7.01 -12.51 0.34
CA ALA A 70 7.76 -13.56 -0.31
C ALA A 70 8.90 -14.08 0.57
N ARG A 71 9.67 -13.18 1.18
CA ARG A 71 10.77 -13.55 2.09
C ARG A 71 10.28 -14.22 3.38
N GLU A 72 9.06 -13.92 3.82
CA GLU A 72 8.42 -14.59 4.95
C GLU A 72 7.76 -15.93 4.57
N GLY A 73 7.83 -16.34 3.29
CA GLY A 73 7.39 -17.65 2.83
C GLY A 73 5.99 -17.70 2.18
N ALA A 74 5.38 -16.55 1.87
CA ALA A 74 4.09 -16.50 1.18
C ALA A 74 4.25 -16.60 -0.34
N ASP A 75 3.26 -17.18 -1.03
CA ASP A 75 3.10 -16.96 -2.47
C ASP A 75 2.26 -15.69 -2.69
N VAL A 76 2.57 -14.92 -3.74
CA VAL A 76 1.99 -13.58 -3.92
C VAL A 76 1.40 -13.39 -5.30
N ALA A 77 0.20 -12.83 -5.37
CA ALA A 77 -0.38 -12.24 -6.58
C ALA A 77 -0.41 -10.72 -6.42
N ILE A 78 -0.09 -9.99 -7.49
CA ILE A 78 -0.10 -8.53 -7.49
C ILE A 78 -0.98 -8.00 -8.61
N ASN A 79 -1.78 -6.98 -8.30
CA ASN A 79 -2.44 -6.13 -9.28
C ASN A 79 -1.72 -4.79 -9.37
N TYR A 80 -1.71 -4.22 -10.57
CA TYR A 80 -1.09 -2.94 -10.91
C TYR A 80 -1.70 -2.40 -12.21
N HIS A 81 -1.48 -1.12 -12.54
CA HIS A 81 -1.95 -0.55 -13.80
C HIS A 81 -1.08 -1.07 -14.96
N PRO A 82 -1.63 -1.37 -16.16
CA PRO A 82 -0.82 -1.89 -17.28
C PRO A 82 0.40 -1.05 -17.67
N ASP A 83 0.38 0.26 -17.41
CA ASP A 83 1.52 1.16 -17.68
C ASP A 83 2.71 0.95 -16.73
N GLU A 84 2.53 0.16 -15.65
CA GLU A 84 3.52 -0.14 -14.61
C GLU A 84 4.18 -1.53 -14.80
N GLU A 85 3.94 -2.20 -15.93
CA GLU A 85 4.39 -3.57 -16.22
C GLU A 85 5.90 -3.78 -15.99
N VAL A 86 6.72 -2.76 -16.26
CA VAL A 86 8.17 -2.82 -16.04
C VAL A 86 8.51 -2.97 -14.54
N ASP A 87 7.87 -2.20 -13.66
CA ASP A 87 8.11 -2.25 -12.22
C ASP A 87 7.52 -3.55 -11.63
N ALA A 88 6.39 -4.02 -12.16
CA ALA A 88 5.78 -5.29 -11.78
C ALA A 88 6.67 -6.50 -12.12
N HIS A 89 7.34 -6.49 -13.27
CA HIS A 89 8.28 -7.54 -13.64
C HIS A 89 9.54 -7.55 -12.79
N GLU A 90 10.01 -6.40 -12.29
CA GLU A 90 11.13 -6.35 -11.36
C GLU A 90 10.78 -7.02 -10.04
N VAL A 91 9.65 -6.66 -9.42
CA VAL A 91 9.26 -7.27 -8.15
C VAL A 91 8.97 -8.76 -8.31
N LYS A 92 8.42 -9.20 -9.46
CA LYS A 92 8.25 -10.62 -9.76
C LYS A 92 9.56 -11.41 -9.66
N LYS A 93 10.64 -10.89 -10.25
CA LYS A 93 11.96 -11.55 -10.18
C LYS A 93 12.42 -11.72 -8.73
N ILE A 94 12.24 -10.69 -7.90
CA ILE A 94 12.63 -10.72 -6.48
C ILE A 94 11.82 -11.77 -5.70
N VAL A 95 10.52 -11.88 -5.98
CA VAL A 95 9.64 -12.90 -5.37
C VAL A 95 10.07 -14.31 -5.78
N GLU A 96 10.38 -14.51 -7.07
CA GLU A 96 10.84 -15.80 -7.61
C GLU A 96 12.23 -16.19 -7.08
N GLU A 97 13.13 -15.22 -6.91
CA GLU A 97 14.44 -15.39 -6.25
C GLU A 97 14.31 -15.81 -4.78
N ALA A 98 13.26 -15.37 -4.09
CA ALA A 98 12.90 -15.84 -2.75
C ALA A 98 12.28 -17.26 -2.74
N GLY A 99 12.19 -17.93 -3.91
CA GLY A 99 11.66 -19.28 -4.04
C GLY A 99 10.13 -19.35 -3.94
N ARG A 100 9.43 -18.23 -4.17
CA ARG A 100 7.98 -18.12 -4.05
C ARG A 100 7.32 -17.88 -5.40
N LYS A 101 6.04 -18.25 -5.52
CA LYS A 101 5.25 -17.98 -6.72
C LYS A 101 4.84 -16.52 -6.77
N CYS A 102 5.01 -15.88 -7.93
CA CYS A 102 4.52 -14.54 -8.21
C CYS A 102 3.56 -14.52 -9.40
N ILE A 103 2.34 -14.05 -9.17
CA ILE A 103 1.31 -13.88 -10.21
C ILE A 103 1.13 -12.39 -10.51
N LEU A 104 1.17 -12.03 -11.79
CA LEU A 104 0.95 -10.67 -12.27
C LEU A 104 -0.45 -10.53 -12.84
N LEU A 105 -1.23 -9.59 -12.32
CA LEU A 105 -2.63 -9.35 -12.70
C LEU A 105 -2.83 -7.87 -13.10
N PRO A 106 -2.30 -7.44 -14.26
CA PRO A 106 -2.44 -6.07 -14.72
C PRO A 106 -3.90 -5.72 -14.97
N GLY A 107 -4.29 -4.50 -14.61
CA GLY A 107 -5.58 -3.93 -14.97
C GLY A 107 -6.01 -2.77 -14.09
N ASP A 108 -6.94 -1.99 -14.61
CA ASP A 108 -7.40 -0.75 -14.00
C ASP A 108 -8.59 -0.99 -13.07
N LEU A 109 -8.42 -0.64 -11.80
CA LEU A 109 -9.44 -0.79 -10.75
C LEU A 109 -10.66 0.13 -10.96
N ARG A 110 -10.60 1.11 -11.87
CA ARG A 110 -11.76 1.92 -12.28
C ARG A 110 -12.73 1.17 -13.19
N LYS A 111 -12.30 0.07 -13.80
CA LYS A 111 -13.16 -0.70 -14.70
C LYS A 111 -14.21 -1.45 -13.90
N GLU A 112 -15.46 -1.26 -14.29
CA GLU A 112 -16.60 -1.92 -13.67
C GLU A 112 -16.39 -3.44 -13.58
N GLY A 113 -16.60 -4.01 -12.40
CA GLY A 113 -16.45 -5.45 -12.15
C GLY A 113 -15.00 -5.95 -12.01
N PHE A 114 -13.99 -5.21 -12.48
CA PHE A 114 -12.60 -5.67 -12.49
C PHE A 114 -12.06 -5.94 -11.08
N ALA A 115 -12.42 -5.10 -10.09
CA ALA A 115 -12.01 -5.29 -8.69
C ALA A 115 -12.44 -6.66 -8.12
N LYS A 116 -13.59 -7.21 -8.55
CA LYS A 116 -14.01 -8.57 -8.19
C LYS A 116 -13.28 -9.61 -9.04
N GLU A 117 -13.23 -9.39 -10.34
CA GLU A 117 -12.57 -10.29 -11.28
C GLU A 117 -11.11 -10.60 -10.87
N VAL A 118 -10.35 -9.57 -10.49
CA VAL A 118 -8.93 -9.70 -10.16
C VAL A 118 -8.71 -10.48 -8.86
N VAL A 119 -9.59 -10.34 -7.86
CA VAL A 119 -9.55 -11.15 -6.63
C VAL A 119 -9.81 -12.62 -6.93
N LYS A 120 -10.81 -12.91 -7.75
CA LYS A 120 -11.12 -14.27 -8.18
C LYS A 120 -9.96 -14.91 -8.96
N LYS A 121 -9.33 -14.15 -9.86
CA LYS A 121 -8.12 -14.59 -10.58
C LYS A 121 -6.98 -14.89 -9.60
N ALA A 122 -6.70 -13.99 -8.65
CA ALA A 122 -5.67 -14.20 -7.64
C ALA A 122 -5.90 -15.48 -6.83
N TYR A 123 -7.13 -15.71 -6.34
CA TYR A 123 -7.50 -16.93 -5.63
C TYR A 123 -7.23 -18.19 -6.47
N ASN A 124 -7.71 -18.21 -7.71
CA ASN A 124 -7.56 -19.36 -8.61
C ASN A 124 -6.09 -19.66 -8.93
N GLU A 125 -5.30 -18.63 -9.24
CA GLU A 125 -3.90 -18.80 -9.63
C GLU A 125 -2.99 -19.12 -8.44
N LEU A 126 -3.27 -18.62 -7.25
CA LEU A 126 -2.52 -18.97 -6.03
C LEU A 126 -2.94 -20.33 -5.46
N GLY A 127 -4.13 -20.83 -5.81
CA GLY A 127 -4.73 -22.03 -5.24
C GLY A 127 -5.27 -21.81 -3.82
N GLY A 128 -5.61 -20.57 -3.46
CA GLY A 128 -6.02 -20.16 -2.13
C GLY A 128 -5.86 -18.65 -1.91
N LEU A 129 -6.42 -18.14 -0.82
CA LEU A 129 -6.25 -16.73 -0.41
C LEU A 129 -6.37 -16.63 1.12
N ASP A 130 -5.31 -16.13 1.76
CA ASP A 130 -5.22 -15.93 3.22
C ASP A 130 -5.02 -14.46 3.58
N ILE A 131 -4.33 -13.71 2.73
CA ILE A 131 -3.95 -12.31 2.97
C ILE A 131 -4.46 -11.46 1.81
N LEU A 132 -5.25 -10.43 2.13
CA LEU A 132 -5.70 -9.43 1.17
C LEU A 132 -5.16 -8.06 1.56
N VAL A 133 -4.32 -7.48 0.71
CA VAL A 133 -3.80 -6.13 0.87
C VAL A 133 -4.37 -5.22 -0.20
N LEU A 134 -5.16 -4.24 0.22
CA LEU A 134 -5.73 -3.22 -0.66
C LEU A 134 -4.93 -1.94 -0.47
N ASN A 135 -3.88 -1.82 -1.29
CA ASN A 135 -2.87 -0.77 -1.21
C ASN A 135 -2.94 0.22 -2.36
N ALA A 136 -3.35 -0.20 -3.56
CA ALA A 136 -3.51 0.68 -4.71
C ALA A 136 -4.29 1.96 -4.34
N GLY A 137 -3.85 3.10 -4.88
CA GLY A 137 -4.53 4.35 -4.63
C GLY A 137 -4.20 5.42 -5.66
N LEU A 138 -5.18 6.27 -5.91
CA LEU A 138 -5.09 7.44 -6.76
C LEU A 138 -5.06 8.70 -5.89
N GLN A 139 -4.13 9.59 -6.16
CA GLN A 139 -3.96 10.87 -5.46
C GLN A 139 -3.59 11.94 -6.49
N GLN A 140 -4.41 12.99 -6.57
CA GLN A 140 -4.15 14.15 -7.44
C GLN A 140 -4.42 15.43 -6.63
N TYR A 141 -3.44 16.33 -6.55
CA TYR A 141 -3.63 17.57 -5.78
C TYR A 141 -4.54 18.56 -6.50
N GLN A 142 -5.33 19.30 -5.73
CA GLN A 142 -6.08 20.47 -6.19
C GLN A 142 -6.20 21.48 -5.05
N PHE A 143 -5.65 22.68 -5.25
CA PHE A 143 -5.63 23.74 -4.24
C PHE A 143 -6.99 24.41 -4.01
N ASP A 144 -7.82 24.47 -5.06
CA ASP A 144 -9.10 25.17 -5.04
C ASP A 144 -10.24 24.18 -5.31
N ILE A 145 -11.12 24.00 -4.32
CA ILE A 145 -12.27 23.10 -4.42
C ILE A 145 -13.21 23.47 -5.58
N GLN A 146 -13.28 24.74 -5.98
CA GLN A 146 -14.08 25.18 -7.12
C GLN A 146 -13.51 24.67 -8.46
N LYS A 147 -12.24 24.27 -8.48
CA LYS A 147 -11.53 23.76 -9.66
C LYS A 147 -11.35 22.24 -9.63
N LEU A 148 -11.86 21.54 -8.61
CA LEU A 148 -11.78 20.08 -8.53
C LEU A 148 -12.64 19.46 -9.65
N PRO A 149 -12.03 18.77 -10.63
CA PRO A 149 -12.80 18.14 -11.69
C PRO A 149 -13.67 17.01 -11.13
N ALA A 150 -14.91 16.89 -11.63
CA ALA A 150 -15.81 15.81 -11.23
C ALA A 150 -15.23 14.42 -11.56
N GLU A 151 -14.49 14.31 -12.66
CA GLU A 151 -13.78 13.09 -13.05
C GLU A 151 -12.71 12.71 -12.02
N GLN A 152 -11.85 13.66 -11.61
CA GLN A 152 -10.84 13.40 -10.57
C GLN A 152 -11.47 12.90 -9.27
N LEU A 153 -12.56 13.54 -8.81
CA LEU A 153 -13.27 13.12 -7.61
C LEU A 153 -13.80 11.68 -7.76
N ARG A 154 -14.45 11.37 -8.88
CA ARG A 154 -15.02 10.04 -9.15
C ARG A 154 -13.93 8.99 -9.24
N ASP A 155 -12.88 9.22 -10.00
CA ASP A 155 -11.75 8.30 -10.16
C ASP A 155 -11.05 8.02 -8.83
N THR A 156 -10.87 9.06 -8.01
CA THR A 156 -10.30 8.92 -6.66
C THR A 156 -11.17 8.01 -5.79
N PHE A 157 -12.50 8.19 -5.80
CA PHE A 157 -13.42 7.32 -5.05
C PHE A 157 -13.52 5.90 -5.63
N GLU A 158 -13.51 5.77 -6.95
CA GLU A 158 -13.58 4.48 -7.63
C GLU A 158 -12.38 3.62 -7.26
N VAL A 159 -11.16 4.15 -7.39
CA VAL A 159 -9.94 3.43 -7.01
C VAL A 159 -9.87 3.24 -5.50
N ASN A 160 -10.05 4.28 -4.70
CA ASN A 160 -9.67 4.24 -3.29
C ASN A 160 -10.76 3.67 -2.37
N VAL A 161 -12.03 3.63 -2.79
CA VAL A 161 -13.16 3.21 -1.95
C VAL A 161 -13.98 2.11 -2.61
N PHE A 162 -14.50 2.33 -3.81
CA PHE A 162 -15.41 1.36 -4.43
C PHE A 162 -14.69 0.07 -4.80
N SER A 163 -13.53 0.17 -5.46
CA SER A 163 -12.71 -1.01 -5.77
C SER A 163 -12.33 -1.79 -4.51
N VAL A 164 -12.03 -1.09 -3.40
CA VAL A 164 -11.69 -1.69 -2.11
C VAL A 164 -12.87 -2.49 -1.56
N VAL A 165 -14.07 -1.88 -1.52
CA VAL A 165 -15.29 -2.54 -1.03
C VAL A 165 -15.62 -3.75 -1.91
N PHE A 166 -15.55 -3.62 -3.23
CA PHE A 166 -15.85 -4.70 -4.16
C PHE A 166 -14.86 -5.84 -4.07
N ALA A 167 -13.57 -5.55 -3.92
CA ALA A 167 -12.53 -6.55 -3.71
C ALA A 167 -12.76 -7.32 -2.40
N ILE A 168 -13.10 -6.64 -1.31
CA ILE A 168 -13.45 -7.30 -0.04
C ILE A 168 -14.68 -8.20 -0.19
N GLN A 169 -15.75 -7.70 -0.82
CA GLN A 169 -16.97 -8.48 -1.06
C GLN A 169 -16.65 -9.80 -1.78
N GLU A 170 -15.83 -9.74 -2.83
CA GLU A 170 -15.44 -10.94 -3.56
C GLU A 170 -14.51 -11.84 -2.74
N ALA A 171 -13.52 -11.27 -2.04
CA ALA A 171 -12.58 -12.04 -1.24
C ALA A 171 -13.27 -12.83 -0.12
N LEU A 172 -14.35 -12.31 0.46
CA LEU A 172 -15.12 -12.98 1.51
C LEU A 172 -15.81 -14.29 1.05
N ASN A 173 -15.88 -14.56 -0.26
CA ASN A 173 -16.28 -15.87 -0.77
C ASN A 173 -15.20 -16.95 -0.51
N TYR A 174 -13.93 -16.53 -0.39
CA TYR A 174 -12.77 -17.40 -0.36
C TYR A 174 -12.05 -17.41 1.00
N LEU A 175 -11.93 -16.25 1.65
CA LEU A 175 -11.24 -16.10 2.94
C LEU A 175 -11.87 -16.99 4.02
N LYS A 176 -11.02 -17.66 4.80
CA LYS A 176 -11.39 -18.53 5.92
C LYS A 176 -10.90 -17.97 7.25
N ALA A 177 -11.32 -18.59 8.35
CA ALA A 177 -10.81 -18.25 9.68
C ALA A 177 -9.26 -18.29 9.71
N GLY A 178 -8.64 -17.28 10.31
CA GLY A 178 -7.20 -17.05 10.28
C GLY A 178 -6.72 -16.11 9.17
N ALA A 179 -7.59 -15.71 8.23
CA ALA A 179 -7.24 -14.74 7.19
C ALA A 179 -7.10 -13.30 7.73
N SER A 180 -6.36 -12.48 6.97
CA SER A 180 -6.11 -11.08 7.30
C SER A 180 -6.34 -10.16 6.10
N ILE A 181 -7.10 -9.09 6.33
CA ILE A 181 -7.32 -7.99 5.38
C ILE A 181 -6.55 -6.76 5.90
N ILE A 182 -5.76 -6.14 5.03
CA ILE A 182 -4.97 -4.94 5.38
C ILE A 182 -5.27 -3.85 4.36
N LEU A 183 -5.78 -2.72 4.84
CA LEU A 183 -6.05 -1.55 4.02
C LEU A 183 -4.92 -0.53 4.15
N THR A 184 -4.60 0.16 3.06
CA THR A 184 -3.65 1.29 3.11
C THR A 184 -4.42 2.60 3.13
N SER A 185 -4.61 3.14 4.33
CA SER A 185 -5.13 4.49 4.55
C SER A 185 -4.01 5.52 4.34
N SER A 186 -3.98 6.59 5.15
CA SER A 186 -2.98 7.66 5.13
C SER A 186 -3.13 8.49 6.39
N ILE A 187 -2.07 9.21 6.79
CA ILE A 187 -2.19 10.33 7.72
C ILE A 187 -3.22 11.37 7.24
N GLN A 188 -3.45 11.48 5.92
CA GLN A 188 -4.50 12.35 5.37
C GLN A 188 -5.91 11.96 5.80
N GLY A 189 -6.15 10.69 6.20
CA GLY A 189 -7.45 10.24 6.72
C GLY A 189 -7.77 10.73 8.13
N VAL A 190 -6.80 11.34 8.82
CA VAL A 190 -6.96 11.90 10.18
C VAL A 190 -6.53 13.36 10.25
N LYS A 191 -5.54 13.75 9.45
CA LYS A 191 -4.99 15.10 9.34
C LYS A 191 -5.00 15.53 7.86
N PRO A 192 -6.18 15.88 7.32
CA PRO A 192 -6.33 16.24 5.91
C PRO A 192 -5.59 17.55 5.58
N SER A 193 -4.98 17.59 4.40
CA SER A 193 -4.37 18.79 3.82
C SER A 193 -5.35 19.48 2.87
N ALA A 194 -5.31 20.81 2.83
CA ALA A 194 -6.26 21.61 2.05
C ALA A 194 -6.24 21.30 0.54
N HIS A 195 -5.11 20.83 0.00
CA HIS A 195 -4.93 20.53 -1.42
C HIS A 195 -5.24 19.08 -1.82
N LEU A 196 -5.75 18.26 -0.91
CA LEU A 196 -6.01 16.81 -1.13
C LEU A 196 -7.39 16.39 -0.64
N VAL A 197 -8.42 17.20 -0.92
CA VAL A 197 -9.78 17.04 -0.35
C VAL A 197 -10.39 15.67 -0.67
N ASP A 198 -10.46 15.31 -1.95
CA ASP A 198 -11.00 14.03 -2.42
C ASP A 198 -10.20 12.84 -1.87
N TYR A 199 -8.88 12.87 -1.99
CA TYR A 199 -7.98 11.84 -1.47
C TYR A 199 -8.17 11.64 0.03
N ALA A 200 -8.12 12.71 0.82
CA ALA A 200 -8.26 12.64 2.27
C ALA A 200 -9.62 12.06 2.67
N MET A 201 -10.72 12.47 2.02
CA MET A 201 -12.04 11.86 2.23
C MET A 201 -12.02 10.34 2.02
N THR A 202 -11.38 9.86 0.93
CA THR A 202 -11.28 8.41 0.70
C THR A 202 -10.46 7.70 1.77
N LYS A 203 -9.36 8.30 2.25
CA LYS A 203 -8.51 7.69 3.28
C LYS A 203 -9.19 7.67 4.65
N SER A 204 -10.01 8.68 4.97
CA SER A 204 -10.90 8.67 6.14
C SER A 204 -11.96 7.57 6.04
N SER A 205 -12.51 7.36 4.84
CA SER A 205 -13.50 6.30 4.58
C SER A 205 -12.89 4.91 4.85
N LEU A 206 -11.64 4.68 4.47
CA LEU A 206 -10.94 3.42 4.76
C LEU A 206 -10.76 3.16 6.27
N ILE A 207 -10.50 4.20 7.07
CA ILE A 207 -10.42 4.06 8.54
C ILE A 207 -11.76 3.63 9.12
N SER A 208 -12.85 4.26 8.68
CA SER A 208 -14.21 3.90 9.11
C SER A 208 -14.57 2.47 8.68
N LEU A 209 -14.22 2.11 7.44
CA LEU A 209 -14.45 0.77 6.87
C LEU A 209 -13.72 -0.30 7.67
N THR A 210 -12.45 -0.09 8.01
CA THR A 210 -11.65 -1.02 8.84
C THR A 210 -12.34 -1.31 10.17
N LYS A 211 -12.79 -0.27 10.90
CA LYS A 211 -13.45 -0.43 12.20
C LYS A 211 -14.79 -1.16 12.06
N SER A 212 -15.59 -0.78 11.08
CA SER A 212 -16.91 -1.35 10.84
C SER A 212 -16.84 -2.83 10.45
N LEU A 213 -15.93 -3.18 9.53
CA LEU A 213 -15.77 -4.57 9.09
C LEU A 213 -15.08 -5.44 10.14
N ALA A 214 -14.22 -4.90 11.00
CA ALA A 214 -13.66 -5.68 12.11
C ALA A 214 -14.75 -6.22 13.03
N ALA A 215 -15.78 -5.43 13.31
CA ALA A 215 -16.94 -5.88 14.08
C ALA A 215 -17.73 -6.99 13.35
N GLN A 216 -17.90 -6.89 12.03
CA GLN A 216 -18.64 -7.89 11.25
C GLN A 216 -17.86 -9.20 11.02
N LEU A 217 -16.52 -9.12 10.92
CA LEU A 217 -15.67 -10.23 10.51
C LEU A 217 -15.08 -11.01 11.69
N GLY A 218 -15.15 -10.47 12.91
CA GLY A 218 -14.64 -11.12 14.12
C GLY A 218 -15.20 -12.52 14.35
N GLU A 219 -16.52 -12.70 14.22
CA GLU A 219 -17.16 -14.02 14.38
C GLU A 219 -16.77 -15.02 13.29
N LYS A 220 -16.26 -14.54 12.14
CA LYS A 220 -15.73 -15.39 11.06
C LYS A 220 -14.25 -15.74 11.26
N GLY A 221 -13.61 -15.23 12.32
CA GLY A 221 -12.19 -15.39 12.57
C GLY A 221 -11.31 -14.68 11.53
N ILE A 222 -11.81 -13.64 10.86
CA ILE A 222 -11.07 -12.85 9.86
C ILE A 222 -10.73 -11.50 10.48
N ARG A 223 -9.44 -11.13 10.44
CA ARG A 223 -8.98 -9.83 10.94
C ARG A 223 -8.98 -8.80 9.82
N ILE A 224 -9.30 -7.55 10.14
CA ILE A 224 -9.11 -6.43 9.22
C ILE A 224 -8.46 -5.26 9.95
N ASN A 225 -7.39 -4.71 9.38
CA ASN A 225 -6.66 -3.58 9.94
C ASN A 225 -6.30 -2.59 8.83
N ALA A 226 -5.85 -1.40 9.22
CA ALA A 226 -5.30 -0.41 8.30
C ALA A 226 -3.90 0.03 8.73
N ILE A 227 -3.09 0.38 7.73
CA ILE A 227 -1.86 1.14 7.91
C ILE A 227 -2.13 2.56 7.40
N ALA A 228 -1.70 3.57 8.16
CA ALA A 228 -1.79 4.99 7.84
C ALA A 228 -0.37 5.56 7.68
N PRO A 229 0.21 5.49 6.46
CA PRO A 229 1.51 6.07 6.18
C PRO A 229 1.51 7.60 6.34
N GLY A 230 2.65 8.15 6.73
CA GLY A 230 2.97 9.57 6.56
C GLY A 230 3.55 9.85 5.17
N PRO A 231 4.49 10.82 5.05
CA PRO A 231 5.14 11.10 3.78
C PRO A 231 6.16 10.01 3.45
N ILE A 232 5.79 9.10 2.55
CA ILE A 232 6.65 8.03 2.04
C ILE A 232 7.06 8.35 0.60
N TRP A 233 8.34 8.17 0.28
CA TRP A 233 8.87 8.43 -1.06
C TRP A 233 8.40 7.34 -2.04
N THR A 234 7.46 7.69 -2.92
CA THR A 234 6.84 6.78 -3.92
C THR A 234 6.48 7.53 -5.19
N ALA A 235 6.25 6.79 -6.28
CA ALA A 235 5.86 7.34 -7.58
C ALA A 235 4.58 8.19 -7.48
N LEU A 236 3.63 7.79 -6.63
CA LEU A 236 2.38 8.51 -6.36
C LEU A 236 2.59 10.00 -6.05
N GLN A 237 3.67 10.35 -5.32
CA GLN A 237 3.90 11.74 -4.94
C GLN A 237 4.33 12.60 -6.13
N ILE A 238 5.12 12.03 -7.05
CA ILE A 238 5.68 12.74 -8.21
C ILE A 238 4.79 12.63 -9.47
N SER A 239 3.75 11.80 -9.43
CA SER A 239 2.77 11.60 -10.51
C SER A 239 1.45 12.35 -10.31
N GLY A 240 1.49 13.44 -9.53
CA GLY A 240 0.35 14.31 -9.27
C GLY A 240 -0.15 14.28 -7.82
N GLY A 241 0.41 13.43 -6.97
CA GLY A 241 0.07 13.42 -5.54
C GLY A 241 0.52 14.68 -4.79
N GLN A 242 1.62 15.31 -5.21
CA GLN A 242 2.07 16.60 -4.67
C GLN A 242 2.37 17.61 -5.79
N PRO A 243 2.21 18.92 -5.51
CA PRO A 243 2.80 19.96 -6.33
C PRO A 243 4.31 19.74 -6.44
N GLN A 244 4.88 19.98 -7.63
CA GLN A 244 6.33 19.85 -7.85
C GLN A 244 7.15 20.73 -6.90
N GLU A 245 6.56 21.82 -6.43
CA GLU A 245 7.22 22.80 -5.56
C GLU A 245 7.37 22.28 -4.13
N SER A 246 6.54 21.30 -3.75
CA SER A 246 6.59 20.61 -2.46
C SER A 246 7.53 19.40 -2.45
N ILE A 247 7.96 18.91 -3.62
CA ILE A 247 8.80 17.71 -3.73
C ILE A 247 10.18 17.87 -3.04
N PRO A 248 10.91 19.00 -3.22
CA PRO A 248 12.25 19.10 -2.65
C PRO A 248 12.32 18.95 -1.12
N GLU A 249 11.32 19.43 -0.40
CA GLU A 249 11.26 19.35 1.06
C GLU A 249 10.35 18.21 1.57
N PHE A 250 9.99 17.27 0.69
CA PHE A 250 9.01 16.24 1.01
C PHE A 250 9.44 15.41 2.23
N GLY A 251 8.57 15.38 3.25
CA GLY A 251 8.77 14.65 4.51
C GLY A 251 9.72 15.31 5.52
N GLN A 252 10.44 16.37 5.16
CA GLN A 252 11.38 17.03 6.09
C GLN A 252 10.68 17.74 7.26
N ASN A 253 9.38 18.00 7.14
CA ASN A 253 8.57 18.59 8.21
C ASN A 253 8.12 17.58 9.29
N GLN A 254 8.45 16.30 9.15
CA GLN A 254 8.18 15.30 10.18
C GLN A 254 9.23 15.38 11.30
N PRO A 255 8.92 14.92 12.53
CA PRO A 255 9.91 14.87 13.62
C PRO A 255 11.22 14.13 13.29
N LEU A 256 11.18 13.10 12.43
CA LEU A 256 12.39 12.42 11.95
C LEU A 256 13.16 13.17 10.84
N GLY A 257 12.68 14.33 10.39
CA GLY A 257 13.40 15.23 9.46
C GLY A 257 13.57 14.71 8.04
N ARG A 258 12.88 13.64 7.64
CA ARG A 258 12.96 13.03 6.31
C ARG A 258 11.67 12.34 5.92
N ALA A 259 11.49 12.12 4.61
CA ALA A 259 10.51 11.15 4.13
C ALA A 259 10.88 9.72 4.57
N GLY A 260 9.85 8.92 4.80
CA GLY A 260 10.02 7.47 4.96
C GLY A 260 10.29 6.81 3.61
N GLN A 261 10.95 5.66 3.63
CA GLN A 261 11.06 4.77 2.47
C GLN A 261 10.05 3.62 2.57
N PRO A 262 9.54 3.08 1.45
CA PRO A 262 8.61 1.96 1.47
C PRO A 262 9.06 0.76 2.30
N ALA A 263 10.36 0.45 2.30
CA ALA A 263 10.97 -0.60 3.11
C ALA A 263 10.59 -0.51 4.60
N GLU A 264 10.39 0.70 5.12
CA GLU A 264 10.09 0.95 6.54
C GLU A 264 8.65 0.56 6.93
N LEU A 265 7.79 0.25 5.95
CA LEU A 265 6.41 -0.18 6.19
C LEU A 265 6.26 -1.70 6.16
N ALA A 266 7.18 -2.40 5.49
CA ALA A 266 7.12 -3.84 5.24
C ALA A 266 6.81 -4.67 6.49
N SER A 267 7.53 -4.41 7.60
CA SER A 267 7.35 -5.17 8.85
C SER A 267 5.97 -4.99 9.48
N ALA A 268 5.31 -3.84 9.28
CA ALA A 268 3.95 -3.65 9.77
C ALA A 268 2.93 -4.47 8.97
N TYR A 269 3.08 -4.54 7.64
CA TYR A 269 2.27 -5.43 6.81
C TYR A 269 2.46 -6.88 7.23
N VAL A 270 3.71 -7.33 7.44
CA VAL A 270 4.01 -8.69 7.90
C VAL A 270 3.38 -8.99 9.25
N LEU A 271 3.53 -8.10 10.24
CA LEU A 271 2.90 -8.26 11.55
C LEU A 271 1.39 -8.46 11.39
N LEU A 272 0.72 -7.55 10.69
CA LEU A 272 -0.74 -7.58 10.53
C LEU A 272 -1.23 -8.78 9.73
N ALA A 273 -0.42 -9.31 8.80
CA ALA A 273 -0.74 -10.52 8.05
C ALA A 273 -0.52 -11.80 8.87
N SER A 274 0.48 -11.82 9.74
CA SER A 274 0.89 -13.00 10.51
C SER A 274 -0.08 -13.37 11.63
N ASP A 275 0.02 -14.61 12.11
CA ASP A 275 -0.76 -15.12 13.23
C ASP A 275 -0.31 -14.51 14.58
N GLU A 276 0.85 -13.83 14.63
CA GLU A 276 1.33 -13.09 15.80
C GLU A 276 0.38 -11.93 16.17
N ALA A 277 -0.35 -11.38 15.20
CA ALA A 277 -1.33 -10.31 15.39
C ALA A 277 -2.76 -10.84 15.69
N SER A 278 -2.88 -12.01 16.32
CA SER A 278 -4.16 -12.71 16.56
C SER A 278 -5.20 -11.89 17.33
N TYR A 279 -4.79 -10.97 18.19
CA TYR A 279 -5.69 -10.07 18.94
C TYR A 279 -5.77 -8.65 18.35
N THR A 280 -5.30 -8.46 17.13
CA THR A 280 -5.28 -7.16 16.44
C THR A 280 -6.28 -7.16 15.28
N THR A 281 -7.41 -6.49 15.48
CA THR A 281 -8.41 -6.21 14.44
C THR A 281 -9.06 -4.84 14.69
N GLY A 282 -9.51 -4.17 13.63
CA GLY A 282 -10.12 -2.83 13.67
C GLY A 282 -9.15 -1.69 13.94
N GLN A 283 -7.84 -1.95 13.91
CA GLN A 283 -6.81 -0.99 14.29
C GLN A 283 -6.25 -0.22 13.09
N VAL A 284 -5.76 0.99 13.37
CA VAL A 284 -5.07 1.85 12.40
C VAL A 284 -3.64 2.10 12.88
N TYR A 285 -2.66 1.61 12.14
CA TYR A 285 -1.23 1.70 12.48
C TYR A 285 -0.57 2.87 11.76
N GLY A 286 -0.12 3.87 12.52
CA GLY A 286 0.59 5.04 11.98
C GLY A 286 2.06 4.74 11.75
N ILE A 287 2.56 5.00 10.54
CA ILE A 287 4.00 4.97 10.21
C ILE A 287 4.35 6.30 9.55
N THR A 288 4.59 7.30 10.40
CA THR A 288 4.48 8.71 9.99
C THR A 288 5.74 9.55 10.21
N GLY A 289 6.82 8.94 10.69
CA GLY A 289 8.02 9.70 11.09
C GLY A 289 7.78 10.62 12.29
N GLY A 290 6.75 10.34 13.10
CA GLY A 290 6.47 11.01 14.38
C GLY A 290 5.22 11.90 14.38
N ALA A 291 4.52 12.09 13.26
CA ALA A 291 3.26 12.81 13.29
C ALA A 291 2.13 11.94 13.90
N PRO A 292 1.30 12.50 14.80
CA PRO A 292 0.23 11.77 15.46
C PRO A 292 -0.88 11.42 14.46
N ILE A 293 -1.58 10.31 14.74
CA ILE A 293 -2.73 9.81 13.96
C ILE A 293 -4.01 9.67 14.80
N ASN A 294 -4.01 10.25 16.00
CA ASN A 294 -5.05 10.15 17.03
C ASN A 294 -5.49 11.54 17.52
#